data_AF-A0A851VC70-F1
#
_entry.id   AF-A0A851VC70-F1
#
_cell.length_a   1.000
_cell.length_b   1.000
_cell.length_c   1.000
_cell.angle_alpha   90.00
_cell.angle_beta   90.00
_cell.angle_gamma   90.00
#
_symmetry.space_group_name_H-M   'P 1'
#
loop_
_entity.id
_entity.type
_entity.pdbx_description
1 polymer ?
#
loop_
_entity_poly.entity_id
_entity_poly.type
_entity_poly.pdbx_seq_one_letter_code
_entity_poly.pdbx_strand_id
1 'polypeptide(L)'
;SLSTRFGTVAVPNILLFQGAKPMARFNHTDRTLETLKDFIFNQTGIEAKSDVAVTEEDWEGPLPSVLTKGIDWLLLFSVLFLAGFVMYATIRTESIRWLIPGQEHEHQE
;
A
#
# COMPACT_ATOMS: atom_id res chain seq x y z
N SER A 1 -3.59 28.90 -1.04
CA SER A 1 -3.19 27.61 -1.64
C SER A 1 -3.04 27.77 -3.14
N LEU A 2 -2.02 27.15 -3.75
CA LEU A 2 -1.77 27.18 -5.20
C LEU A 2 -2.98 26.65 -5.98
N SER A 3 -3.69 25.65 -5.44
CA SER A 3 -4.90 25.08 -6.07
C SER A 3 -6.08 26.06 -6.18
N THR A 4 -6.22 26.98 -5.22
CA THR A 4 -7.29 27.99 -5.24
C THR A 4 -6.99 29.11 -6.26
N ARG A 5 -5.71 29.37 -6.57
CA ARG A 5 -5.31 30.42 -7.54
C ARG A 5 -5.47 30.00 -9.00
N PHE A 6 -5.46 28.70 -9.29
CA PHE A 6 -5.57 28.17 -10.67
C PHE A 6 -6.88 27.41 -10.93
N GLY A 7 -7.85 27.47 -10.00
CA GLY A 7 -9.14 26.81 -10.17
C GLY A 7 -9.05 25.29 -10.36
N THR A 8 -8.08 24.64 -9.73
CA THR A 8 -7.88 23.19 -9.82
C THR A 8 -8.93 22.48 -8.95
N VAL A 9 -10.04 22.07 -9.57
CA VAL A 9 -11.14 21.34 -8.89
C VAL A 9 -10.95 19.81 -8.96
N ALA A 10 -10.05 19.31 -9.81
CA ALA A 10 -9.78 17.88 -10.01
C ALA A 10 -8.30 17.60 -10.23
N VAL A 11 -7.83 16.44 -9.74
CA VAL A 11 -6.46 15.92 -9.88
C VAL A 11 -6.53 14.59 -10.65
N PRO A 12 -5.60 14.28 -11.56
CA PRO A 12 -4.50 15.10 -12.07
C PRO A 12 -4.95 16.15 -13.11
N ASN A 13 -4.28 17.31 -13.16
CA ASN A 13 -4.54 18.40 -14.10
C ASN A 13 -3.21 18.95 -14.64
N ILE A 14 -3.07 19.05 -15.97
CA ILE A 14 -1.85 19.51 -16.63
C ILE A 14 -2.11 20.91 -17.19
N LEU A 15 -1.28 21.87 -16.77
CA LEU A 15 -1.30 23.27 -17.18
C LEU A 15 0.05 23.64 -17.78
N LEU A 16 0.03 24.22 -18.98
CA LEU A 16 1.21 24.72 -19.67
C LEU A 16 1.40 26.20 -19.35
N PHE A 17 2.61 26.57 -18.93
CA PHE A 17 3.00 27.94 -18.61
C PHE A 17 4.08 28.43 -19.55
N GLN A 18 4.00 29.69 -19.96
CA GLN A 18 5.07 30.40 -20.65
C GLN A 18 5.53 31.54 -19.73
N GLY A 19 6.70 31.36 -19.11
CA GLY A 19 7.14 32.21 -18.00
C GLY A 19 6.20 32.09 -16.79
N ALA A 20 5.64 33.21 -16.33
CA ALA A 20 4.71 33.25 -15.19
C ALA A 20 3.21 33.19 -15.59
N LYS A 21 2.89 33.13 -16.89
CA LYS A 21 1.51 33.16 -17.39
C LYS A 21 1.03 31.75 -17.80
N PRO A 22 -0.15 31.30 -17.33
CA PRO A 22 -0.75 30.06 -17.83
C PRO A 22 -1.25 30.26 -19.26
N MET A 23 -0.90 29.35 -20.16
CA MET A 23 -1.21 29.46 -21.59
C MET A 23 -2.25 28.47 -22.06
N ALA A 24 -2.14 27.22 -21.62
CA ALA A 24 -3.06 26.17 -22.05
C ALA A 24 -3.32 25.17 -20.92
N ARG A 25 -4.49 24.54 -20.99
CA ARG A 25 -4.89 23.48 -20.06
C ARG A 25 -5.20 22.23 -20.85
N PHE A 26 -4.65 21.10 -20.41
CA PHE A 26 -4.95 19.81 -20.99
C PHE A 26 -6.32 19.32 -20.51
N ASN A 27 -7.31 19.34 -21.40
CA ASN A 27 -8.72 19.02 -21.09
C ASN A 27 -9.23 17.78 -21.85
N HIS A 28 -8.36 16.97 -22.44
CA HIS A 28 -8.78 15.79 -23.19
C HIS A 28 -9.30 14.67 -22.26
N THR A 29 -10.34 13.97 -22.73
CA THR A 29 -10.95 12.84 -22.03
C THR A 29 -9.99 11.65 -21.97
N ASP A 30 -9.36 11.32 -23.09
CA ASP A 30 -8.31 10.30 -23.17
C ASP A 30 -6.96 10.91 -22.79
N ARG A 31 -6.32 10.33 -21.77
CA ARG A 31 -5.05 10.82 -21.20
C ARG A 31 -3.91 9.87 -21.53
N THR A 32 -3.57 9.81 -22.81
CA THR A 32 -2.49 8.95 -23.32
C THR A 32 -1.25 9.78 -23.66
N LEU A 33 -0.10 9.12 -23.77
CA LEU A 33 1.14 9.78 -24.19
C LEU A 33 0.97 10.51 -25.54
N GLU A 34 0.27 9.89 -26.49
CA GLU A 34 0.03 10.47 -27.82
C GLU A 34 -0.80 11.75 -27.75
N THR A 35 -1.91 11.75 -27.01
CA THR A 35 -2.72 12.97 -26.82
C THR A 35 -1.93 14.10 -26.14
N LEU A 36 -0.99 13.76 -25.26
CA LEU A 36 -0.10 14.73 -24.62
C LEU A 36 0.94 15.27 -25.59
N LYS A 37 1.55 14.42 -26.43
CA LYS A 37 2.47 14.84 -27.50
C LYS A 37 1.78 15.83 -28.44
N ASP A 38 0.57 15.51 -28.88
CA ASP A 38 -0.24 16.39 -29.73
C ASP A 38 -0.55 17.72 -29.06
N PHE A 39 -0.91 17.70 -27.77
CA PHE A 39 -1.16 18.93 -27.02
C PHE A 39 0.08 19.84 -26.95
N ILE A 40 1.25 19.27 -26.62
CA ILE A 40 2.49 20.04 -26.54
C ILE A 40 2.87 20.56 -27.93
N PHE A 41 2.79 19.73 -28.97
CA PHE A 41 3.07 20.14 -30.34
C PHE A 41 2.15 21.27 -30.80
N ASN A 42 0.84 21.16 -30.56
CA ASN A 42 -0.13 22.18 -30.95
C ASN A 42 0.08 23.52 -30.23
N GLN A 43 0.58 23.51 -29.00
CA GLN A 43 0.81 24.74 -28.21
C GLN A 43 2.20 25.35 -28.41
N THR A 44 3.21 24.55 -28.75
CA THR A 44 4.63 24.98 -28.79
C THR A 44 5.29 24.84 -30.16
N GLY A 45 4.73 24.04 -31.06
CA GLY A 45 5.35 23.66 -32.34
C GLY A 45 6.54 22.71 -32.20
N ILE A 46 6.84 22.22 -30.98
CA ILE A 46 7.97 21.34 -30.71
C ILE A 46 7.55 19.89 -30.95
N GLU A 47 8.21 19.24 -31.88
CA GLU A 47 7.97 17.83 -32.20
C GLU A 47 8.53 16.93 -31.08
N ALA A 48 7.70 16.00 -30.61
CA ALA A 48 8.11 15.03 -29.61
C ALA A 48 9.08 14.03 -30.23
N LYS A 49 10.05 13.57 -29.45
CA LYS A 49 10.97 12.51 -29.92
C LYS A 49 10.20 11.20 -30.13
N SER A 50 10.39 10.58 -31.29
CA SER A 50 9.71 9.35 -31.69
C SER A 50 10.30 8.08 -31.09
N ASP A 51 11.50 8.15 -30.50
CA ASP A 51 12.18 7.03 -29.86
C ASP A 51 11.66 6.72 -28.44
N VAL A 52 10.84 7.61 -27.87
CA VAL A 52 10.28 7.45 -26.53
C VAL A 52 8.95 6.72 -26.59
N ALA A 53 8.95 5.47 -26.16
CA ALA A 53 7.78 4.62 -25.96
C ALA A 53 7.57 4.36 -24.47
N VAL A 54 6.31 4.11 -24.07
CA VAL A 54 5.97 3.73 -22.69
C VAL A 54 6.50 2.33 -22.43
N THR A 55 7.36 2.16 -21.44
CA THR A 55 7.87 0.85 -21.00
C THR A 55 7.07 0.34 -19.80
N GLU A 56 7.30 -0.92 -19.40
CA GLU A 56 6.69 -1.48 -18.19
C GLU A 56 7.20 -0.77 -16.92
N GLU A 57 8.45 -0.28 -16.93
CA GLU A 57 9.03 0.44 -15.80
C GLU A 57 8.36 1.80 -15.55
N ASP A 58 7.82 2.45 -16.60
CA ASP A 58 7.11 3.74 -16.46
C ASP A 58 5.81 3.62 -15.63
N TRP A 59 5.30 2.39 -15.46
CA TRP A 59 4.13 2.10 -14.63
C TRP A 59 4.50 1.87 -13.16
N GLU A 60 5.79 1.78 -12.83
CA GLU A 60 6.25 1.73 -11.45
C GLU A 60 6.10 3.10 -10.80
N GLY A 61 4.94 3.31 -10.17
CA GLY A 61 4.64 4.53 -9.43
C GLY A 61 5.56 4.73 -8.21
N PRO A 62 5.65 5.95 -7.66
CA PRO A 62 6.49 6.27 -6.51
C PRO A 62 6.11 5.49 -5.23
N LEU A 63 4.93 4.87 -5.22
CA LEU A 63 4.49 3.95 -4.18
C LEU A 63 4.22 2.58 -4.82
N PRO A 64 4.90 1.52 -4.36
CA PRO A 64 4.56 0.17 -4.78
C PRO A 64 3.12 -0.13 -4.35
N SER A 65 2.25 -0.38 -5.32
CA SER A 65 0.85 -0.76 -5.12
C SER A 65 0.69 -2.22 -4.68
N VAL A 66 1.80 -2.94 -4.54
CA VAL A 66 1.86 -4.31 -4.09
C VAL A 66 1.85 -4.36 -2.56
N LEU A 67 0.86 -5.04 -2.00
CA LEU A 67 0.80 -5.37 -0.58
C LEU A 67 2.05 -6.21 -0.23
N THR A 68 2.97 -5.63 0.54
CA THR A 68 4.18 -6.32 1.01
C THR A 68 3.78 -7.44 1.96
N LYS A 69 3.74 -8.67 1.45
CA LYS A 69 3.49 -9.87 2.25
C LYS A 69 4.77 -10.22 3.01
N GLY A 70 4.85 -9.79 4.27
CA GLY A 70 5.93 -10.12 5.20
C GLY A 70 5.42 -10.91 6.40
N ILE A 71 6.31 -11.64 7.06
CA ILE A 71 6.03 -12.23 8.38
C ILE A 71 6.10 -11.13 9.43
N ASP A 72 5.03 -11.01 10.22
CA ASP A 72 4.99 -10.13 11.40
C ASP A 72 5.65 -10.86 12.58
N TRP A 73 6.93 -10.53 12.79
CA TRP A 73 7.72 -11.10 13.88
C TRP A 73 7.17 -10.75 15.27
N LEU A 74 6.60 -9.55 15.44
CA LEU A 74 6.02 -9.11 16.71
C LEU A 74 4.79 -9.96 17.03
N LEU A 75 3.94 -10.21 16.02
CA LEU A 75 2.79 -11.10 16.16
C LEU A 75 3.24 -12.51 16.56
N LEU A 76 4.25 -13.07 15.88
CA LEU A 76 4.78 -14.39 16.18
C LEU A 76 5.27 -14.50 17.64
N PHE A 77 6.08 -13.54 18.10
CA PHE A 77 6.54 -13.52 19.49
C PHE A 77 5.40 -13.33 20.49
N SER A 78 4.39 -12.52 20.17
CA SER A 78 3.24 -12.29 21.06
C SER A 78 2.41 -13.57 21.26
N VAL A 79 2.19 -14.33 20.20
CA VAL A 79 1.45 -15.60 20.26
C VAL A 79 2.24 -16.65 21.02
N LEU A 80 3.56 -16.74 20.80
CA LEU A 80 4.43 -17.65 21.55
C LEU A 80 4.45 -17.32 23.05
N PHE A 81 4.52 -16.03 23.40
CA PHE A 81 4.47 -15.59 24.78
C PHE A 81 3.13 -15.96 25.45
N LEU A 82 2.01 -15.70 24.78
CA LEU A 82 0.68 -16.03 25.29
C LEU A 82 0.51 -17.54 25.47
N ALA A 83 0.92 -18.34 24.47
CA ALA A 83 0.86 -19.79 24.55
C ALA A 83 1.72 -20.34 25.70
N GLY A 84 2.93 -19.81 25.88
CA GLY A 84 3.81 -20.16 26.99
C GLY A 84 3.22 -19.79 28.35
N PHE A 85 2.59 -18.62 28.47
CA PHE A 85 1.93 -18.20 29.70
C PHE A 85 0.72 -19.07 30.03
N VAL A 86 -0.11 -19.40 29.03
CA VAL A 86 -1.25 -20.32 29.19
C VAL A 86 -0.76 -21.70 29.62
N MET A 87 0.26 -22.24 28.95
CA MET A 87 0.85 -23.53 29.31
C MET A 87 1.39 -23.51 30.74
N TYR A 88 2.16 -22.49 31.10
CA TYR A 88 2.68 -22.34 32.46
C TYR A 88 1.56 -22.25 33.51
N ALA A 89 0.51 -21.45 33.24
CA ALA A 89 -0.64 -21.32 34.13
C ALA A 89 -1.38 -22.66 34.29
N THR A 90 -1.56 -23.43 33.20
CA THR A 90 -2.22 -24.75 33.26
C THR A 90 -1.41 -25.80 34.03
N ILE A 91 -0.08 -25.75 33.97
CA ILE A 91 0.80 -26.66 34.72
C ILE A 91 0.87 -26.27 36.20
N ARG A 92 0.91 -24.97 36.51
CA ARG A 92 0.96 -24.46 37.89
C ARG A 92 -0.37 -24.59 38.62
N THR A 93 -1.47 -24.52 37.89
CA THR A 93 -2.80 -24.73 38.48
C THR A 93 -2.98 -26.24 38.64
N GLU A 94 -3.36 -26.71 39.83
CA GLU A 94 -3.68 -28.12 40.15
C GLU A 94 -4.83 -28.73 39.29
N SER A 95 -5.27 -28.05 38.22
CA SER A 95 -6.34 -28.47 37.31
C SER A 95 -6.04 -29.78 36.56
N ILE A 96 -4.77 -30.17 36.39
CA ILE A 96 -4.41 -31.49 35.83
C ILE A 96 -4.79 -32.62 36.80
N ARG A 97 -4.82 -32.36 38.12
CA ARG A 97 -5.17 -33.36 39.13
C ARG A 97 -6.65 -33.72 39.13
N TRP A 98 -7.50 -32.80 38.65
CA TRP A 98 -8.94 -33.04 38.46
C TRP A 98 -9.25 -33.74 37.13
N LEU A 99 -8.34 -33.67 36.14
CA LEU A 99 -8.54 -34.27 34.81
C LEU A 99 -8.13 -35.76 34.73
N ILE A 100 -7.56 -36.32 35.80
CA ILE A 100 -7.23 -37.75 35.93
C ILE A 100 -8.16 -38.39 36.98
N PRO A 101 -9.38 -38.81 36.61
CA PRO A 101 -10.23 -39.59 37.51
C PRO A 101 -9.76 -41.04 37.48
N GLY A 102 -8.90 -41.47 38.42
CA GLY A 102 -8.55 -42.90 38.46
C GLY A 102 -7.36 -43.39 39.26
N GLN A 103 -7.02 -42.78 40.40
CA GLN A 103 -6.11 -43.42 41.37
C GLN A 103 -6.62 -43.20 42.81
N GLU A 104 -7.84 -43.64 43.10
CA GLU A 104 -8.32 -43.83 44.47
C GLU A 104 -8.94 -45.22 44.61
N HIS A 105 -8.16 -46.28 44.41
CA HIS A 105 -8.43 -47.60 45.00
C HIS A 105 -7.07 -48.33 45.16
N GLU A 106 -7.00 -49.21 46.16
CA GLU A 106 -5.82 -49.94 46.67
C GLU A 106 -5.10 -49.17 47.81
N HIS A 107 -5.29 -49.47 49.09
CA HIS A 107 -5.52 -50.76 49.75
C HIS A 107 -6.33 -50.60 51.06
N GLN A 108 -7.33 -51.47 51.23
CA GLN A 108 -7.80 -51.94 52.55
C GLN A 108 -6.62 -52.59 53.28
N GLU A 109 -6.43 -52.31 54.58
CA GLU A 109 -6.88 -53.12 55.74
C GLU A 109 -6.90 -52.25 57.01
#